data_AF-A0A4Y2V9M6-F1
#
_entry.id   AF-A0A4Y2V9M6-F1
#
_cell.length_a   1.000
_cell.length_b   1.000
_cell.length_c   1.000
_cell.angle_alpha   90.00
_cell.angle_beta   90.00
_cell.angle_gamma   90.00
#
_symmetry.space_group_name_H-M   'P 1'
#
loop_
_entity.id
_entity.type
_entity.pdbx_description
1 polymer ?
#
loop_
_entity_poly.entity_id
_entity_poly.type
_entity_poly.pdbx_seq_one_letter_code
_entity_poly.pdbx_strand_id
1 'polypeptide(L)'
;PNNVPYITEEEYYGQAVHVPYLDDFCNSLKERFESHKETVASLQHILPEFCTKTDFYPLEAAFNFYEEDLPHKEVVQSEFMLRKEKWSQEKSENLPKTSSSSIEKVTRLSSPSFIFS
;
A
#
# COMPACT_ATOMS: atom_id res chain seq x y z
N PRO A 1 -7.46 -26.22 40.07
CA PRO A 1 -7.71 -24.94 39.36
C PRO A 1 -7.94 -23.82 40.38
N ASN A 2 -6.94 -22.96 40.58
CA ASN A 2 -7.07 -21.78 41.44
C ASN A 2 -7.78 -20.67 40.66
N ASN A 3 -9.04 -20.39 40.98
CA ASN A 3 -9.71 -19.18 40.50
C ASN A 3 -9.01 -17.98 41.14
N VAL A 4 -8.33 -17.17 40.33
CA VAL A 4 -7.91 -15.84 40.75
C VAL A 4 -9.18 -15.00 40.90
N PRO A 5 -9.46 -14.40 42.07
CA PRO A 5 -10.65 -13.57 42.23
C PRO A 5 -10.46 -12.29 41.42
N TYR A 6 -11.27 -12.11 40.38
CA TYR A 6 -11.39 -10.84 39.67
C TYR A 6 -12.04 -9.82 40.62
N ILE A 7 -11.45 -8.63 40.76
CA ILE A 7 -11.81 -7.66 41.80
C ILE A 7 -13.00 -6.82 41.33
N THR A 8 -13.17 -6.63 40.01
CA THR A 8 -14.33 -5.97 39.41
C THR A 8 -14.79 -6.67 38.12
N GLU A 9 -16.04 -6.39 37.71
CA GLU A 9 -16.59 -6.88 36.44
C GLU A 9 -15.79 -6.37 35.24
N GLU A 10 -15.28 -5.13 35.26
CA GLU A 10 -14.42 -4.62 34.19
C GLU A 10 -13.11 -5.38 34.05
N GLU A 11 -12.48 -5.80 35.15
CA GLU A 11 -11.26 -6.62 35.09
C GLU A 11 -11.52 -7.99 34.47
N TYR A 12 -12.66 -8.60 34.81
CA TYR A 12 -13.09 -9.85 34.21
C TYR A 12 -13.34 -9.71 32.71
N TYR A 13 -14.15 -8.73 32.27
CA TYR A 13 -14.42 -8.51 30.84
C TYR A 13 -13.16 -8.07 30.07
N GLY A 14 -12.30 -7.27 30.69
CA GLY A 14 -11.01 -6.86 30.12
C GLY A 14 -10.13 -8.07 29.80
N GLN A 15 -9.94 -8.99 30.74
CA GLN A 15 -9.04 -10.13 30.57
C GLN A 15 -9.67 -11.32 29.85
N ALA A 16 -10.96 -11.60 30.07
CA ALA A 16 -11.61 -12.79 29.54
C ALA A 16 -12.24 -12.59 28.15
N VAL A 17 -12.52 -11.35 27.76
CA VAL A 17 -13.21 -11.05 26.49
C VAL A 17 -12.38 -10.09 25.63
N HIS A 18 -12.00 -8.94 26.17
CA HIS A 18 -11.37 -7.89 25.37
C HIS A 18 -9.94 -8.25 24.91
N VAL A 19 -9.10 -8.77 25.80
CA VAL A 19 -7.73 -9.19 25.45
C VAL A 19 -7.73 -10.34 24.43
N PRO A 20 -8.46 -11.46 24.62
CA PRO A 20 -8.55 -12.53 23.61
C PRO A 20 -9.08 -12.03 22.27
N TYR A 21 -10.09 -11.15 22.28
CA TYR A 21 -10.59 -10.54 21.06
C TYR A 21 -9.52 -9.73 20.32
N LEU A 22 -8.72 -8.93 21.03
CA LEU A 22 -7.63 -8.17 20.41
C LEU A 22 -6.56 -9.09 19.83
N ASP A 23 -6.23 -10.17 20.53
CA ASP A 23 -5.27 -11.18 20.05
C ASP A 23 -5.80 -11.86 18.78
N ASP A 24 -7.06 -12.31 18.78
CA ASP A 24 -7.71 -12.92 17.62
C ASP A 24 -7.82 -11.95 16.45
N PHE A 25 -8.14 -10.68 16.71
CA PHE A 25 -8.16 -9.64 15.69
C PHE A 25 -6.77 -9.41 15.09
N CYS A 26 -5.73 -9.32 15.93
CA CYS A 26 -4.35 -9.19 15.47
C CYS A 26 -3.92 -10.40 14.64
N ASN A 27 -4.27 -11.61 15.05
CA ASN A 27 -3.97 -12.84 14.32
C ASN A 27 -4.73 -12.88 12.98
N SER A 28 -6.00 -12.49 12.97
CA SER A 28 -6.80 -12.39 11.75
C SER A 28 -6.19 -11.42 10.74
N LEU A 29 -5.69 -10.27 11.20
CA LEU A 29 -4.97 -9.33 10.34
C LEU A 29 -3.67 -9.94 9.82
N LYS A 30 -2.87 -10.57 10.69
CA LYS A 30 -1.62 -11.24 10.27
C LYS A 30 -1.89 -12.29 9.21
N GLU A 31 -2.81 -13.23 9.45
CA GLU A 31 -3.15 -14.29 8.50
C GLU A 31 -3.64 -13.72 7.16
N ARG A 32 -4.47 -12.66 7.21
CA ARG A 32 -4.98 -12.02 6.00
C ARG A 32 -3.87 -11.37 5.15
N PHE A 33 -2.86 -10.77 5.77
CA PHE A 33 -1.81 -10.05 5.04
C PHE A 33 -0.55 -10.87 4.78
N GLU A 34 -0.27 -11.90 5.58
CA GLU A 34 0.95 -12.71 5.42
C GLU A 34 0.93 -13.47 4.09
N SER A 35 -0.24 -13.99 3.68
CA SER A 35 -0.43 -14.70 2.42
C SER A 35 -0.21 -13.83 1.17
N HIS A 36 -0.44 -12.53 1.27
CA HIS A 36 -0.34 -11.56 0.17
C HIS A 36 0.79 -10.56 0.35
N LYS A 37 1.70 -10.80 1.30
CA LYS A 37 2.75 -9.85 1.68
C LYS A 37 3.62 -9.43 0.50
N GLU A 38 4.06 -10.39 -0.30
CA GLU A 38 4.87 -10.11 -1.50
C GLU A 38 4.07 -9.35 -2.57
N THR A 39 2.80 -9.71 -2.76
CA THR A 39 1.88 -9.02 -3.66
C THR A 39 1.71 -7.55 -3.25
N VAL A 40 1.44 -7.28 -1.97
CA VAL A 40 1.27 -5.92 -1.44
C VAL A 40 2.59 -5.16 -1.49
N ALA A 41 3.71 -5.80 -1.13
CA ALA A 41 5.03 -5.19 -1.21
C ALA A 41 5.38 -4.81 -2.66
N SER A 42 4.95 -5.59 -3.65
CA SER A 42 5.22 -5.29 -5.05
C SER A 42 4.60 -3.96 -5.52
N LEU A 43 3.47 -3.54 -4.94
CA LEU A 43 2.81 -2.26 -5.27
C LEU A 43 3.71 -1.04 -4.99
N GLN A 44 4.71 -1.16 -4.11
CA GLN A 44 5.67 -0.08 -3.86
C GLN A 44 6.42 0.34 -5.14
N HIS A 45 6.55 -0.55 -6.12
CA HIS A 45 7.23 -0.27 -7.39
C HIS A 45 6.46 0.71 -8.28
N ILE A 46 5.20 1.04 -7.96
CA ILE A 46 4.43 2.10 -8.62
C ILE A 46 4.94 3.49 -8.21
N LEU A 47 5.54 3.61 -7.02
CA LEU A 47 6.02 4.89 -6.52
C LEU A 47 7.18 5.42 -7.37
N PRO A 48 7.27 6.74 -7.63
CA PRO A 48 8.28 7.32 -8.51
C PRO A 48 9.74 7.00 -8.15
N GLU A 49 10.07 6.92 -6.86
CA GLU A 49 11.41 6.54 -6.38
C GLU A 49 11.82 5.11 -6.77
N PHE A 50 10.85 4.21 -6.97
CA PHE A 50 11.07 2.80 -7.27
C PHE A 50 10.77 2.44 -8.72
N CYS A 51 9.78 3.09 -9.34
CA CYS A 51 9.38 2.82 -10.72
C CYS A 51 10.48 3.14 -11.73
N THR A 52 11.30 4.16 -11.45
CA THR A 52 12.45 4.53 -12.29
C THR A 52 13.57 3.49 -12.29
N LYS A 53 13.60 2.61 -11.28
CA LYS A 53 14.68 1.63 -11.04
C LYS A 53 14.29 0.19 -11.37
N THR A 54 13.01 -0.07 -11.61
CA THR A 54 12.46 -1.42 -11.76
C THR A 54 11.58 -1.51 -13.01
N ASP A 55 11.46 -2.71 -13.55
CA ASP A 55 10.56 -2.98 -14.67
C ASP A 55 9.17 -3.36 -14.17
N PHE A 56 8.23 -3.58 -15.08
CA PHE A 56 6.85 -3.90 -14.73
C PHE A 56 6.68 -5.32 -14.13
N TYR A 57 7.62 -6.23 -14.39
CA TYR A 57 7.54 -7.63 -13.98
C TYR A 57 7.21 -7.88 -12.49
N PRO A 58 7.79 -7.17 -11.50
CA PRO A 58 7.45 -7.35 -10.10
C PRO A 58 5.98 -7.06 -9.78
N LEU A 59 5.30 -6.21 -10.57
CA LEU A 59 3.89 -5.85 -10.38
C LEU A 59 2.92 -6.89 -10.95
N GLU A 60 3.40 -7.90 -11.68
CA GLU A 60 2.53 -8.87 -12.35
C GLU A 60 1.67 -9.67 -11.36
N ALA A 61 2.24 -10.06 -10.20
CA ALA A 61 1.50 -10.74 -9.15
C ALA A 61 0.43 -9.84 -8.52
N ALA A 62 0.71 -8.55 -8.32
CA ALA A 62 -0.28 -7.58 -7.84
C ALA A 62 -1.37 -7.32 -8.88
N PHE A 63 -1.00 -7.24 -10.16
CA PHE A 63 -1.97 -7.05 -11.22
C PHE A 63 -2.97 -8.21 -11.27
N ASN A 64 -2.49 -9.46 -11.24
CA ASN A 64 -3.36 -10.64 -11.23
C ASN A 64 -4.26 -10.70 -9.98
N PHE A 65 -3.75 -10.22 -8.84
CA PHE A 65 -4.53 -10.18 -7.60
C PHE A 65 -5.67 -9.13 -7.65
N TYR A 66 -5.44 -8.00 -8.32
CA TYR A 66 -6.40 -6.91 -8.47
C TYR A 66 -7.05 -6.85 -9.86
N GLU A 67 -7.10 -7.96 -10.60
CA GLU A 67 -7.56 -7.99 -11.99
C GLU A 67 -9.00 -7.46 -12.14
N GLU A 68 -9.88 -7.74 -11.15
CA GLU A 68 -11.27 -7.27 -11.15
C GLU A 68 -11.40 -5.76 -10.89
N ASP A 69 -10.44 -5.17 -10.18
CA ASP A 69 -10.43 -3.76 -9.78
C ASP A 69 -9.64 -2.86 -10.76
N LEU A 70 -8.83 -3.46 -11.64
CA LEU A 70 -7.92 -2.76 -12.52
C LEU A 70 -8.38 -2.82 -13.99
N PRO A 71 -8.00 -1.82 -14.80
CA PRO A 71 -8.10 -1.92 -16.26
C PRO A 71 -7.27 -3.09 -16.81
N HIS A 72 -7.49 -3.43 -18.08
CA HIS A 72 -6.70 -4.44 -18.78
C HIS A 72 -5.19 -4.20 -18.64
N LYS A 73 -4.42 -5.30 -18.56
CA LYS A 73 -2.99 -5.31 -18.28
C LYS A 73 -2.20 -4.39 -19.19
N GLU A 74 -2.54 -4.37 -20.48
CA GLU A 74 -1.88 -3.56 -21.49
C GLU A 74 -2.01 -2.06 -21.18
N VAL A 75 -3.19 -1.64 -20.68
CA VAL A 75 -3.44 -0.25 -20.29
C VAL A 75 -2.58 0.10 -19.09
N VAL A 76 -2.59 -0.72 -18.03
CA VAL A 76 -1.81 -0.48 -16.81
C VAL A 76 -0.31 -0.48 -17.10
N GLN A 77 0.17 -1.40 -17.93
CA GLN A 77 1.58 -1.49 -18.33
C GLN A 77 2.00 -0.26 -19.15
N SER A 78 1.17 0.20 -20.09
CA SER A 78 1.46 1.40 -20.89
C SER A 78 1.55 2.66 -20.02
N GLU A 79 0.60 2.86 -19.11
CA GLU A 79 0.59 3.95 -18.13
C GLU A 79 1.82 3.89 -17.20
N PHE A 80 2.20 2.70 -16.76
CA PHE A 80 3.41 2.51 -15.96
C PHE A 80 4.66 2.97 -16.72
N MET A 81 4.82 2.57 -17.98
CA MET A 81 5.96 2.96 -18.80
C MET A 81 6.00 4.48 -19.07
N LEU A 82 4.86 5.09 -19.40
CA LEU A 82 4.76 6.54 -19.59
C LEU A 82 5.14 7.30 -18.32
N ARG A 83 4.65 6.84 -17.16
CA ARG A 83 4.99 7.44 -15.87
C ARG A 83 6.47 7.25 -15.54
N LYS A 84 7.02 6.06 -15.79
CA LYS A 84 8.46 5.78 -15.59
C LYS A 84 9.31 6.75 -16.40
N GLU A 85 9.02 6.93 -17.69
CA GLU A 85 9.73 7.88 -18.56
C GLU A 85 9.63 9.31 -18.03
N LYS A 86 8.43 9.76 -17.64
CA LYS A 86 8.22 11.10 -17.07
C LYS A 86 9.05 11.33 -15.81
N TRP A 87 9.06 10.37 -14.88
CA TRP A 87 9.81 10.46 -13.64
C TRP A 87 11.31 10.32 -13.84
N SER A 88 11.76 9.58 -14.85
CA SER A 88 13.18 9.47 -15.21
C SER A 88 13.80 10.80 -15.66
N GLN A 89 13.00 11.77 -16.10
CA GLN A 89 13.49 13.12 -16.43
C GLN A 89 13.72 14.00 -15.20
N GLU A 90 13.27 13.56 -14.03
CA GLU A 90 13.37 14.34 -12.81
C GLU A 90 14.57 13.91 -11.95
N LYS A 91 15.17 14.86 -11.24
CA LYS A 91 16.27 14.55 -10.32
C LYS A 91 15.77 13.64 -9.20
N SER A 92 16.58 12.64 -8.84
CA SER A 92 16.23 11.65 -7.80
C SER A 92 15.84 12.27 -6.46
N GLU A 93 16.46 13.39 -6.08
CA GLU A 93 16.17 14.15 -4.86
C GLU A 93 14.73 14.68 -4.80
N ASN A 94 14.13 14.92 -5.96
CA ASN A 94 12.77 15.45 -6.08
C ASN A 94 11.73 14.34 -6.25
N LEU A 95 12.13 13.07 -6.36
CA LEU A 95 11.20 11.97 -6.56
C LEU A 95 10.42 11.71 -5.26
N PRO A 96 9.07 11.72 -5.32
CA PRO A 96 8.27 11.41 -4.16
C PRO A 96 8.47 9.95 -3.74
N LYS A 97 8.67 9.79 -2.43
CA LYS A 97 8.96 8.51 -1.76
C LYS A 97 7.72 7.81 -1.23
N THR A 98 6.61 8.54 -1.16
CA THR A 98 5.35 8.09 -0.58
C THR A 98 4.21 8.30 -1.57
N SER A 99 3.14 7.53 -1.42
CA SER A 99 1.95 7.69 -2.26
C SER A 99 1.34 9.08 -2.12
N SER A 100 1.24 9.61 -0.88
CA SER A 100 0.71 10.95 -0.61
C SER A 100 1.49 12.06 -1.32
N SER A 101 2.82 12.05 -1.24
CA SER A 101 3.67 13.04 -1.92
C SER A 101 3.60 12.91 -3.45
N SER A 102 3.45 11.68 -3.95
CA SER A 102 3.27 11.41 -5.38
C SER A 102 1.98 12.04 -5.90
N ILE A 103 0.87 11.82 -5.20
CA ILE A 103 -0.44 12.39 -5.57
C ILE A 103 -0.39 13.91 -5.52
N GLU A 104 0.14 14.49 -4.44
CA GLU A 104 0.24 15.94 -4.31
C GLU A 104 1.05 16.55 -5.47
N LYS A 105 2.15 15.93 -5.84
CA LYS A 105 3.00 16.40 -6.93
C LYS A 105 2.32 16.28 -8.29
N VAL A 106 1.63 15.17 -8.55
CA VAL A 106 0.82 15.01 -9.78
C VAL A 106 -0.29 16.05 -9.85
N THR A 107 -1.01 16.30 -8.75
CA THR A 107 -2.06 17.32 -8.67
C THR A 107 -1.50 18.71 -8.93
N ARG A 108 -0.32 19.04 -8.38
CA ARG A 108 0.36 20.32 -8.64
C ARG A 108 0.78 20.47 -10.11
N LEU A 109 1.25 19.39 -10.75
CA LEU A 109 1.61 19.37 -12.18
C LEU A 109 0.39 19.42 -13.11
N SER A 110 -0.78 18.99 -12.63
CA SER A 110 -2.06 19.05 -13.33
C SER A 110 -2.77 20.42 -13.20
N SER A 111 -2.28 21.30 -12.32
CA SER A 111 -2.85 22.62 -12.11
C SER A 111 -2.60 23.52 -13.35
N PRO A 112 -3.61 24.30 -13.80
CA PRO A 112 -3.54 25.10 -15.04
C PRO A 112 -2.39 26.12 -15.09
N SER A 113 -1.82 26.49 -13.93
CA SER A 113 -0.69 27.42 -13.83
C SER A 113 0.60 26.92 -14.46
N PHE A 114 0.76 25.61 -14.71
CA PHE A 114 1.92 25.05 -15.43
C PHE A 114 1.69 24.87 -16.94
N ILE A 115 0.45 25.06 -17.43
CA ILE A 115 0.13 24.97 -18.87
C ILE A 115 0.28 26.33 -19.57
N PHE A 116 0.41 27.43 -18.81
CA PHE A 116 0.59 28.80 -19.32
C PHE A 116 1.82 29.53 -18.76
N SER A 117 3.00 28.88 -18.72
CA SER A 117 4.28 29.60 -18.52
C SER A 117 5.34 29.11 -19.49
#